data_AF-A0A371H9E3-F1
#
_entry.id   AF-A0A371H9E3-F1
#
_cell.length_a   1.000
_cell.length_b   1.000
_cell.length_c   1.000
_cell.angle_alpha   90.00
_cell.angle_beta   90.00
_cell.angle_gamma   90.00
#
_symmetry.space_group_name_H-M   'P 1'
#
loop_
_entity.id
_entity.type
_entity.pdbx_description
1 polymer ?
#
loop_
_entity_poly.entity_id
_entity_poly.type
_entity_poly.pdbx_seq_one_letter_code
_entity_poly.pdbx_strand_id
1 'polypeptide(L)'
;MISGKTPTMDIETVDGTELHNERLVTWVRERKKSVSWMEQIVDPAIGPNYDVKKMEILVAVALDCVEEDKDVRPAMKHVVEMLQSNEIDVQ
;
A
#
# COMPACT_ATOMS: atom_id res chain seq x y z
N MET A 1 2.10 0.88 -10.46
CA MET A 1 2.44 0.36 -9.11
C MET A 1 2.31 1.52 -8.14
N ILE A 2 1.80 1.29 -6.91
CA ILE A 2 1.48 2.38 -5.97
C ILE A 2 2.74 3.11 -5.49
N SER A 3 3.78 2.37 -5.08
CA SER A 3 4.92 2.93 -4.34
C SER A 3 6.20 3.12 -5.13
N GLY A 4 6.28 2.59 -6.35
CA GLY A 4 7.49 2.60 -7.18
C GLY A 4 8.63 1.73 -6.65
N LYS A 5 8.44 1.03 -5.52
CA LYS A 5 9.49 0.26 -4.82
C LYS A 5 9.41 -1.23 -5.14
N THR A 6 10.55 -1.92 -5.04
CA THR A 6 10.63 -3.37 -5.19
C THR A 6 10.07 -4.10 -3.96
N PRO A 7 9.59 -5.35 -4.09
CA PRO A 7 9.02 -6.10 -2.97
C PRO A 7 9.99 -6.37 -1.82
N THR A 8 11.26 -6.61 -2.15
CA THR A 8 12.40 -6.59 -1.25
C THR A 8 13.01 -5.20 -1.34
N MET A 9 12.87 -4.39 -0.29
CA MET A 9 13.38 -3.03 -0.29
C MET A 9 14.80 -3.02 0.25
N ASP A 10 15.76 -2.65 -0.60
CA ASP A 10 17.00 -2.02 -0.13
C ASP A 10 16.67 -0.53 0.04
N ILE A 11 16.25 -0.14 1.23
CA ILE A 11 15.90 1.26 1.51
C ILE A 11 17.19 2.05 1.63
N GLU A 12 17.57 2.79 0.59
CA GLU A 12 18.47 3.93 0.75
C GLU A 12 17.71 5.04 1.49
N THR A 13 17.84 5.09 2.82
CA THR A 13 17.40 6.25 3.59
C THR A 13 18.32 7.41 3.23
N VAL A 14 17.74 8.58 2.92
CA VAL A 14 18.46 9.84 2.65
C VAL A 14 19.33 10.28 3.86
N ASP A 15 19.24 9.60 5.00
CA ASP A 15 19.89 9.95 6.27
C ASP A 15 20.94 8.94 6.77
N GLY A 16 21.48 8.08 5.89
CA GLY A 16 22.71 7.32 6.17
C GLY A 16 22.66 6.36 7.38
N THR A 17 21.48 6.01 7.88
CA THR A 17 21.29 5.13 9.03
C THR A 17 20.44 3.92 8.65
N GLU A 18 21.09 2.76 8.80
CA GLU A 18 20.62 1.37 8.75
C GLU A 18 19.77 0.92 7.54
N LEU A 19 20.40 0.07 6.71
CA LEU A 19 19.77 -0.79 5.72
C LEU A 19 18.82 -1.77 6.44
N HIS A 20 17.61 -1.33 6.75
CA HIS A 20 16.54 -2.25 7.14
C HIS A 20 16.10 -2.98 5.88
N ASN A 21 16.54 -4.23 5.73
CA ASN A 21 16.05 -5.18 4.73
C ASN A 21 14.61 -5.58 5.08
N GLU A 22 13.70 -4.62 4.94
CA GLU A 22 12.29 -4.76 5.29
C GLU A 22 11.48 -5.09 4.03
N ARG A 23 10.55 -6.04 4.16
CA ARG A 23 9.61 -6.32 3.06
C ARG A 23 8.71 -5.10 2.86
N LEU A 24 8.45 -4.73 1.61
CA LEU A 24 7.59 -3.58 1.28
C LEU A 24 6.24 -3.60 2.00
N VAL A 25 5.66 -4.79 2.18
CA VAL A 25 4.38 -4.93 2.87
C VAL A 25 4.48 -4.48 4.33
N THR A 26 5.53 -4.86 5.07
CA THR A 26 5.73 -4.45 6.47
C THR A 26 5.91 -2.94 6.56
N TRP A 27 6.73 -2.38 5.67
CA TRP A 27 6.99 -0.94 5.57
C TRP A 27 5.73 -0.12 5.29
N VAL A 28 4.82 -0.61 4.44
CA VAL A 28 3.52 0.03 4.16
C VAL A 28 2.59 -0.06 5.37
N ARG A 29 2.51 -1.22 6.04
CA ARG A 29 1.69 -1.40 7.25
C ARG A 29 2.12 -0.46 8.37
N GLU A 30 3.43 -0.27 8.58
CA GLU A 30 3.94 0.67 9.57
C GLU A 30 3.60 2.12 9.22
N ARG A 31 3.76 2.53 7.95
CA ARG A 31 3.43 3.89 7.52
C ARG A 31 1.98 4.24 7.68
N LYS A 32 1.06 3.29 7.44
CA LYS A 32 -0.39 3.50 7.55
C LYS A 32 -0.83 3.95 8.95
N LYS A 33 0.02 3.80 9.98
CA LYS A 33 -0.21 4.34 11.35
C LYS A 33 -0.04 5.87 11.44
N SER A 34 0.62 6.50 10.47
CA SER A 34 0.81 7.95 10.40
C SER A 34 -0.38 8.66 9.74
N VAL A 35 -0.63 9.92 10.06
CA VAL A 35 -1.66 10.75 9.42
C VAL A 35 -1.30 11.07 7.95
N SER A 36 -0.02 11.24 7.64
CA SER A 36 0.51 11.57 6.30
C SER A 36 1.00 10.34 5.53
N TRP A 37 0.46 9.16 5.84
CA TRP A 37 0.97 7.90 5.31
C TRP A 37 0.95 7.82 3.78
N MET A 38 -0.05 8.43 3.14
CA MET A 38 -0.26 8.34 1.70
C MET A 38 0.88 9.03 0.93
N GLU A 39 1.29 10.21 1.36
CA GLU A 39 2.44 10.96 0.80
C GLU A 39 3.76 10.20 0.93
N GLN A 40 3.89 9.37 1.97
CA GLN A 40 5.10 8.58 2.20
C GLN A 40 5.16 7.35 1.31
N ILE A 41 4.01 6.74 0.99
CA ILE A 41 3.99 5.47 0.26
C ILE A 41 3.80 5.64 -1.24
N VAL A 42 3.11 6.69 -1.71
CA VAL A 42 2.79 6.88 -3.13
C VAL A 42 4.05 7.26 -3.88
N ASP A 43 4.24 6.63 -5.04
CA ASP A 43 5.34 6.92 -5.96
C ASP A 43 5.27 8.39 -6.40
N PRO A 44 6.33 9.19 -6.20
CA PRO A 44 6.38 10.57 -6.68
C PRO A 44 6.08 10.72 -8.17
N ALA A 45 6.34 9.69 -8.99
CA ALA A 45 6.04 9.69 -10.43
C ALA A 45 4.53 9.74 -10.75
N ILE A 46 3.65 9.39 -9.79
CA ILE A 46 2.19 9.51 -9.93
C ILE A 46 1.76 10.99 -9.90
N GLY A 47 2.59 11.87 -9.33
CA GLY A 47 2.29 13.30 -9.18
C GLY A 47 1.24 13.58 -8.09
N PRO A 48 0.88 14.86 -7.86
CA PRO A 48 0.01 15.25 -6.75
C PRO A 48 -1.49 15.08 -7.03
N ASN A 49 -1.89 14.83 -8.27
CA ASN A 49 -3.28 14.91 -8.72
C ASN A 49 -3.97 13.54 -8.80
N TYR A 50 -3.70 12.65 -7.85
CA TYR A 50 -4.43 11.39 -7.73
C TYR A 50 -5.66 11.54 -6.83
N ASP A 51 -6.67 10.71 -7.07
CA ASP A 51 -7.82 10.60 -6.19
C ASP A 51 -7.42 9.86 -4.91
N VAL A 52 -7.36 10.60 -3.80
CA VAL A 52 -6.97 10.11 -2.47
C VAL A 52 -7.83 8.91 -2.04
N LYS A 53 -9.14 8.94 -2.29
CA LYS A 53 -10.05 7.85 -1.90
C LYS A 53 -9.77 6.60 -2.73
N LYS A 54 -9.55 6.74 -4.03
CA LYS A 54 -9.19 5.60 -4.88
C LYS A 54 -7.82 5.03 -4.53
N MET A 55 -6.87 5.88 -4.15
CA MET A 55 -5.57 5.43 -3.69
C MET A 55 -5.67 4.66 -2.37
N GLU A 56 -6.51 5.11 -1.46
CA GLU A 56 -6.81 4.41 -0.21
C GLU A 56 -7.41 3.02 -0.46
N ILE A 57 -8.37 2.91 -1.39
CA ILE A 57 -8.94 1.64 -1.83
C ILE A 57 -7.87 0.71 -2.39
N LEU A 58 -7.02 1.22 -3.30
CA LEU A 58 -5.95 0.43 -3.89
C LEU A 58 -5.01 -0.15 -2.83
N VAL A 59 -4.65 0.65 -1.82
CA VAL A 59 -3.77 0.22 -0.73
C VAL A 59 -4.48 -0.79 0.17
N ALA A 60 -5.75 -0.58 0.51
CA ALA A 60 -6.53 -1.52 1.31
C ALA A 60 -6.63 -2.89 0.62
N VAL A 61 -7.07 -2.91 -0.64
CA VAL A 61 -7.16 -4.14 -1.45
C VAL A 61 -5.80 -4.83 -1.57
N ALA A 62 -4.72 -4.06 -1.79
CA ALA A 62 -3.39 -4.62 -1.88
C ALA A 62 -2.94 -5.29 -0.57
N LEU A 63 -3.28 -4.71 0.59
CA LEU A 63 -2.97 -5.28 1.91
C LEU A 63 -3.77 -6.56 2.16
N ASP A 64 -5.07 -6.57 1.85
CA ASP A 64 -5.92 -7.77 2.00
C ASP A 64 -5.41 -8.94 1.14
N CYS A 65 -4.91 -8.64 -0.07
CA CYS A 65 -4.34 -9.65 -0.97
C CYS A 65 -3.03 -10.29 -0.46
N VAL A 66 -2.30 -9.60 0.42
CA VAL A 66 -1.00 -10.04 0.95
C VAL A 66 -1.05 -10.38 2.43
N GLU A 67 -2.24 -10.63 2.95
CA GLU A 67 -2.42 -11.18 4.30
C GLU A 67 -1.69 -12.51 4.45
N GLU A 68 -1.09 -12.71 5.64
CA GLU A 68 -0.27 -13.88 5.90
C GLU A 68 -1.13 -15.14 5.91
N ASP A 69 -2.27 -15.08 6.58
CA ASP A 69 -3.29 -16.11 6.52
C ASP A 69 -3.87 -16.18 5.09
N LYS A 70 -3.76 -17.36 4.48
CA LYS A 70 -4.24 -17.59 3.12
C LYS A 70 -5.75 -17.62 3.01
N ASP A 71 -6.44 -17.96 4.11
CA ASP A 71 -7.88 -18.21 4.10
C ASP A 71 -8.69 -16.90 4.25
N VAL A 72 -8.04 -15.81 4.67
CA VAL A 72 -8.64 -14.46 4.70
C VAL A 72 -8.39 -13.66 3.42
N ARG A 73 -7.47 -14.09 2.56
CA ARG A 73 -7.17 -13.38 1.30
C ARG A 73 -8.40 -13.39 0.40
N PRO A 74 -8.76 -12.26 -0.22
CA PRO A 74 -9.92 -12.20 -1.09
C PRO A 74 -9.71 -13.04 -2.35
N ALA A 75 -10.78 -13.68 -2.81
CA ALA A 75 -10.79 -14.28 -4.14
C ALA A 75 -10.65 -13.20 -5.22
N MET A 76 -10.00 -13.51 -6.35
CA MET A 76 -9.76 -12.52 -7.41
C MET A 76 -11.04 -11.85 -7.94
N LYS A 77 -12.16 -12.58 -7.97
CA LYS A 77 -13.48 -11.99 -8.29
C LYS A 77 -13.82 -10.84 -7.34
N HIS A 78 -13.62 -11.04 -6.04
CA HIS A 78 -13.90 -10.02 -5.03
C HIS A 78 -12.92 -8.86 -5.11
N VAL A 79 -11.64 -9.11 -5.40
CA VAL A 79 -10.63 -8.06 -5.67
C VAL A 79 -11.12 -7.13 -6.78
N VAL A 80 -11.65 -7.67 -7.88
CA VAL A 80 -12.19 -6.87 -8.99
C VAL A 80 -13.42 -6.06 -8.54
N GLU A 81 -14.32 -6.65 -7.77
CA GLU A 81 -15.50 -5.96 -7.22
C GLU A 81 -15.08 -4.78 -6.33
N MET A 82 -14.11 -4.98 -5.42
CA MET A 82 -13.59 -3.94 -4.54
C MET A 82 -12.94 -2.79 -5.33
N LEU A 83 -12.15 -3.11 -6.37
CA LEU A 83 -11.49 -2.11 -7.22
C LEU A 83 -12.46 -1.30 -8.10
N GLN A 84 -13.60 -1.88 -8.43
CA GLN A 84 -14.67 -1.21 -9.20
C GLN A 84 -15.64 -0.43 -8.31
N SER A 85 -15.63 -0.70 -7.00
CA SER A 85 -16.50 -0.04 -6.03
C SER A 85 -15.94 1.35 -5.69
N ASN A 86 -16.78 2.38 -5.77
CA ASN A 86 -16.39 3.77 -5.50
C ASN A 86 -16.46 4.14 -4.01
N GLU A 87 -16.88 3.23 -3.14
CA GLU A 87 -17.08 3.46 -1.71
C GLU A 87 -16.65 2.23 -0.91
N ILE A 88 -15.79 2.42 0.10
CA ILE A 88 -15.60 1.45 1.19
C ILE A 88 -16.59 1.87 2.26
N ASP A 89 -17.59 1.04 2.54
CA ASP A 89 -18.26 1.10 3.84
C ASP A 89 -17.22 0.64 4.88
N VAL A 90 -16.58 1.62 5.52
CA VAL A 90 -15.73 1.37 6.68
C VAL A 90 -16.68 1.06 7.83
N GLN A 91 -16.79 -0.22 8.18
CA GLN A 91 -17.45 -0.66 9.42
C GLN A 91 -16.43 -0.90 10.53
#